data_AF-A0A941ANZ5-F1
#
_entry.id   AF-A0A941ANZ5-F1
#
_cell.length_a   1.000
_cell.length_b   1.000
_cell.length_c   1.000
_cell.angle_alpha   90.00
_cell.angle_beta   90.00
_cell.angle_gamma   90.00
#
_symmetry.space_group_name_H-M   'P 1'
#
loop_
_entity.id
_entity.type
_entity.pdbx_description
1 polymer ?
#
loop_
_entity_poly.entity_id
_entity_poly.type
_entity_poly.pdbx_seq_one_letter_code
_entity_poly.pdbx_strand_id
1 'polypeptide(L)'
;MWNITKEAKDTFVKNNLLPIHESDDEWEGAFKEAEEEGEDLVSRLVEELNEIKSELRHVLPSRFIPYLEDGSLNQPTLPQAIRDDYLQWTKESDEKFRKVLEAASERTNQALSFCPVTVQEIFAESLHDSTIERIEREQDTLHLYVNTDGGFSSKALIHFTFNGVISEETDEPLQLGQWFIYDELQKTDNGFAFRVLFECPESQWTIEMKDLDARYFYHPAEYTKLRDEEKLDYMSMTEYTARLNPDYLYWFITPDVECVIQSISGSMLIENGSIDFQENEMIVTVGREHYSYHLNEYNPISFIYTNVYEDPYEHLNEPVPSEDLVKAALSNDLEWQVRAWNTMYANPHELAESINQVLSILELKEENELMLSVHAGHFHKEGILNETIIKKYRNILE
;
A
#
# COMPACT_ATOMS: atom_id res chain seq x y z
N MET A 1 -3.95 -16.44 -21.61
CA MET A 1 -2.49 -16.38 -21.36
C MET A 1 -2.32 -15.29 -20.33
N TRP A 2 -1.61 -15.57 -19.24
CA TRP A 2 -1.41 -14.64 -18.13
C TRP A 2 -0.32 -13.63 -18.48
N ASN A 3 -0.51 -12.38 -18.08
CA ASN A 3 0.52 -11.36 -18.19
C ASN A 3 1.43 -11.44 -16.96
N ILE A 4 0.83 -11.45 -15.77
CA ILE A 4 1.58 -11.57 -14.51
C ILE A 4 1.98 -13.04 -14.31
N THR A 5 3.29 -13.28 -14.22
CA THR A 5 3.88 -14.58 -13.95
C THR A 5 5.04 -14.43 -12.98
N LYS A 6 5.32 -15.49 -12.22
CA LYS A 6 6.52 -15.56 -11.36
C LYS A 6 7.80 -15.28 -12.16
N GLU A 7 7.93 -15.83 -13.37
CA GLU A 7 9.09 -15.58 -14.24
C GLU A 7 9.27 -14.09 -14.61
N ALA A 8 8.18 -13.37 -14.90
CA ALA A 8 8.23 -11.95 -15.21
C ALA A 8 8.66 -11.13 -13.99
N LYS A 9 8.12 -11.44 -12.80
CA LYS A 9 8.53 -10.85 -11.53
C LYS A 9 10.00 -11.13 -11.23
N ASP A 10 10.43 -12.39 -11.31
CA ASP A 10 11.81 -12.82 -11.06
C ASP A 10 12.79 -12.10 -11.97
N THR A 11 12.44 -11.93 -13.25
CA THR A 11 13.26 -11.20 -14.22
C THR A 11 13.38 -9.73 -13.84
N PHE A 12 12.27 -9.10 -13.46
CA PHE A 12 12.25 -7.71 -13.00
C PHE A 12 13.10 -7.51 -11.74
N VAL A 13 12.91 -8.35 -10.71
CA VAL A 13 13.69 -8.30 -9.47
C VAL A 13 15.18 -8.50 -9.76
N LYS A 14 15.53 -9.51 -10.57
CA LYS A 14 16.93 -9.79 -10.89
C LYS A 14 17.64 -8.66 -11.64
N ASN A 15 16.93 -7.96 -12.52
CA ASN A 15 17.49 -6.82 -13.24
C ASN A 15 17.65 -5.57 -12.35
N ASN A 16 17.00 -5.56 -11.18
CA ASN A 16 17.03 -4.47 -10.21
C ASN A 16 17.74 -4.83 -8.89
N LEU A 17 18.56 -5.90 -8.89
CA LEU A 17 19.28 -6.36 -7.68
C LEU A 17 20.30 -5.35 -7.14
N LEU A 18 20.81 -4.44 -7.99
CA LEU A 18 21.85 -3.50 -7.63
C LEU A 18 21.45 -2.08 -8.03
N PRO A 19 20.66 -1.37 -7.22
CA PRO A 19 20.47 0.06 -7.40
C PRO A 19 21.83 0.77 -7.24
N ILE A 20 22.08 1.79 -8.06
CA ILE A 20 23.26 2.65 -7.95
C ILE A 20 22.81 4.11 -8.00
N HIS A 21 23.53 4.99 -7.30
CA HIS A 21 23.26 6.44 -7.34
C HIS A 21 23.29 6.96 -8.78
N GLU A 22 22.30 7.76 -9.15
CA GLU A 22 22.09 8.20 -10.53
C GLU A 22 23.01 9.37 -10.92
N SER A 23 23.44 10.15 -9.94
CA SER A 23 24.18 11.40 -10.14
C SER A 23 25.37 11.58 -9.20
N ASP A 24 26.28 12.50 -9.53
CA ASP A 24 27.39 12.86 -8.66
C ASP A 24 26.89 13.57 -7.38
N ASP A 25 25.80 14.33 -7.50
CA ASP A 25 25.16 15.01 -6.37
C ASP A 25 24.58 13.99 -5.36
N GLU A 26 23.95 12.91 -5.84
CA GLU A 26 23.51 11.80 -4.98
C GLU A 26 24.68 11.09 -4.29
N TRP A 27 25.80 10.90 -4.99
CA TRP A 27 27.00 10.36 -4.36
C TRP A 27 27.51 11.28 -3.24
N GLU A 28 27.58 12.59 -3.49
CA GLU A 28 27.96 13.57 -2.46
C GLU A 28 27.01 13.54 -1.25
N GLY A 29 25.71 13.42 -1.49
CA GLY A 29 24.69 13.26 -0.45
C GLY A 29 24.90 11.99 0.38
N ALA A 30 25.04 10.84 -0.28
CA ALA A 30 25.25 9.55 0.38
C ALA A 30 26.53 9.52 1.22
N PHE A 31 27.62 10.12 0.74
CA PHE A 31 28.87 10.21 1.52
C PHE A 31 28.72 11.10 2.75
N LYS A 32 27.96 12.20 2.65
CA LYS A 32 27.70 13.10 3.77
C LYS A 32 26.84 12.43 4.84
N GLU A 33 25.80 11.70 4.45
CA GLU A 33 24.97 10.91 5.36
C GLU A 33 25.79 9.83 6.07
N ALA A 34 26.59 9.06 5.32
CA ALA A 34 27.46 8.03 5.90
C ALA A 34 28.48 8.62 6.90
N GLU A 35 29.04 9.80 6.63
CA GLU A 35 29.94 10.49 7.57
C GLU A 35 29.20 10.90 8.87
N GLU A 36 27.96 11.39 8.76
CA GLU A 36 27.12 11.78 9.89
C GLU A 36 26.75 10.59 10.78
N GLU A 37 26.49 9.43 10.18
CA GLU A 37 26.15 8.18 10.88
C GLU A 37 27.39 7.38 11.35
N GLY A 38 28.59 7.76 10.89
CA GLY A 38 29.83 7.03 11.16
C GLY A 38 29.93 5.69 10.42
N GLU A 39 29.26 5.59 9.26
CA GLU A 39 29.25 4.42 8.38
C GLU A 39 30.42 4.47 7.38
N ASP A 40 31.00 3.30 7.07
CA ASP A 40 31.93 3.12 5.95
C ASP A 40 31.15 2.68 4.69
N LEU A 41 30.62 3.68 3.97
CA LEU A 41 29.83 3.48 2.75
C LEU A 41 30.53 2.62 1.70
N VAL A 42 31.84 2.83 1.51
CA VAL A 42 32.60 2.09 0.47
C VAL A 42 32.67 0.61 0.83
N SER A 43 32.98 0.29 2.10
CA SER A 43 33.01 -1.10 2.56
C SER A 43 31.64 -1.75 2.46
N ARG A 44 30.55 -1.04 2.83
CA ARG A 44 29.19 -1.55 2.68
C ARG A 44 28.84 -1.88 1.23
N LEU A 45 29.13 -0.97 0.29
CA LEU A 45 28.86 -1.20 -1.13
C LEU A 45 29.65 -2.40 -1.69
N VAL A 46 30.88 -2.61 -1.23
CA VAL A 46 31.68 -3.79 -1.60
C VAL A 46 31.03 -5.07 -1.07
N GLU A 47 30.53 -5.06 0.17
CA GLU A 47 29.82 -6.21 0.75
C GLU A 47 28.53 -6.51 -0.03
N GLU A 48 27.69 -5.50 -0.27
CA GLU A 48 26.46 -5.59 -1.06
C GLU A 48 26.72 -6.20 -2.44
N LEU A 49 27.70 -5.65 -3.19
CA LEU A 49 28.04 -6.16 -4.52
C LEU A 49 28.50 -7.62 -4.47
N ASN A 50 29.26 -8.00 -3.44
CA ASN A 50 29.76 -9.36 -3.29
C ASN A 50 28.64 -10.37 -2.97
N GLU A 51 27.64 -9.97 -2.18
CA GLU A 51 26.49 -10.82 -1.84
C GLU A 51 25.67 -11.18 -3.07
N ILE A 52 25.43 -10.23 -3.97
CA ILE A 52 24.61 -10.42 -5.17
C ILE A 52 25.42 -10.78 -6.43
N LYS A 53 26.76 -10.82 -6.35
CA LYS A 53 27.67 -11.00 -7.49
C LYS A 53 27.37 -12.24 -8.33
N SER A 54 27.04 -13.35 -7.68
CA SER A 54 26.73 -14.60 -8.39
C SER A 54 25.46 -14.47 -9.23
N GLU A 55 24.42 -13.86 -8.68
CA GLU A 55 23.14 -13.65 -9.39
C GLU A 55 23.30 -12.65 -10.53
N LEU A 56 23.95 -11.52 -10.27
CA LEU A 56 24.22 -10.49 -11.28
C LEU A 56 24.98 -11.04 -12.49
N ARG A 57 25.92 -11.96 -12.30
CA ARG A 57 26.67 -12.60 -13.41
C ARG A 57 25.74 -13.29 -14.42
N HIS A 58 24.59 -13.78 -13.99
CA HIS A 58 23.64 -14.49 -14.85
C HIS A 58 22.69 -13.58 -15.62
N VAL A 59 22.47 -12.35 -15.13
CA VAL A 59 21.47 -11.43 -15.69
C VAL A 59 22.07 -10.18 -16.33
N LEU A 60 23.25 -9.75 -15.89
CA LEU A 60 23.90 -8.56 -16.42
C LEU A 60 24.33 -8.76 -17.88
N PRO A 61 24.07 -7.77 -18.75
CA PRO A 61 24.72 -7.70 -20.05
C PRO A 61 26.24 -7.81 -19.94
N SER A 62 26.85 -8.54 -20.88
CA SER A 62 28.29 -8.84 -20.89
C SER A 62 29.20 -7.60 -20.80
N ARG A 63 28.71 -6.44 -21.23
CA ARG A 63 29.42 -5.15 -21.14
C ARG A 63 29.64 -4.65 -19.71
N PHE A 64 28.83 -5.06 -18.74
CA PHE A 64 28.99 -4.68 -17.33
C PHE A 64 29.84 -5.65 -16.52
N ILE A 65 30.10 -6.86 -17.05
CA ILE A 65 30.85 -7.91 -16.35
C ILE A 65 32.24 -7.47 -15.90
N PRO A 66 33.05 -6.73 -16.68
CA PRO A 66 34.34 -6.25 -16.19
C PRO A 66 34.25 -5.46 -14.89
N TYR A 67 33.24 -4.59 -14.77
CA TYR A 67 33.00 -3.74 -13.59
C TYR A 67 32.41 -4.51 -12.41
N LEU A 68 31.64 -5.57 -12.68
CA LEU A 68 31.21 -6.53 -11.65
C LEU A 68 32.42 -7.29 -11.08
N GLU A 69 33.35 -7.67 -11.94
CA GLU A 69 34.48 -8.52 -11.56
C GLU A 69 35.53 -7.77 -10.75
N ASP A 70 35.83 -6.53 -11.14
CA ASP A 70 36.78 -5.66 -10.43
C ASP A 70 36.17 -4.93 -9.22
N GLY A 71 34.85 -5.01 -9.04
CA GLY A 71 34.13 -4.46 -7.89
C GLY A 71 33.76 -2.98 -8.02
N SER A 72 33.89 -2.39 -9.20
CA SER A 72 33.60 -0.97 -9.43
C SER A 72 32.15 -0.66 -9.83
N LEU A 73 31.31 -1.67 -10.11
CA LEU A 73 29.97 -1.47 -10.68
C LEU A 73 29.02 -0.60 -9.84
N ASN A 74 29.12 -0.63 -8.51
CA ASN A 74 28.34 0.22 -7.60
C ASN A 74 29.22 1.21 -6.84
N GLN A 75 30.32 1.67 -7.44
CA GLN A 75 31.27 2.58 -6.80
C GLN A 75 31.24 3.96 -7.46
N PRO A 76 31.58 5.04 -6.73
CA PRO A 76 31.69 6.38 -7.32
C PRO A 76 32.81 6.47 -8.38
N THR A 77 33.70 5.48 -8.40
CA THR A 77 34.76 5.38 -9.41
C THR A 77 34.28 4.82 -10.76
N LEU A 78 33.02 4.36 -10.85
CA LEU A 78 32.42 3.92 -12.09
C LEU A 78 32.41 5.07 -13.10
N PRO A 79 32.96 4.91 -14.32
CA PRO A 79 32.93 5.98 -15.30
C PRO A 79 31.49 6.38 -15.64
N GLN A 80 31.22 7.68 -15.70
CA GLN A 80 29.87 8.22 -15.94
C GLN A 80 29.17 7.58 -17.15
N ALA A 81 29.85 7.42 -18.28
CA ALA A 81 29.25 6.79 -19.46
C ALA A 81 28.80 5.34 -19.25
N ILE A 82 29.43 4.61 -18.32
CA ILE A 82 29.05 3.25 -17.94
C ILE A 82 27.89 3.28 -16.94
N ARG A 83 27.93 4.22 -15.98
CA ARG A 83 26.82 4.47 -15.06
C ARG A 83 25.53 4.78 -15.82
N ASP A 84 25.58 5.71 -16.76
CA ASP A 84 24.43 6.12 -17.58
C ASP A 84 23.89 4.95 -18.42
N ASP A 85 24.77 4.10 -19.00
CA ASP A 85 24.37 2.89 -19.74
C ASP A 85 23.73 1.85 -18.80
N TYR A 86 24.25 1.68 -17.59
CA TYR A 86 23.67 0.78 -16.59
C TYR A 86 22.26 1.24 -16.19
N LEU A 87 22.10 2.52 -15.83
CA LEU A 87 20.82 3.11 -15.47
C LEU A 87 19.82 3.08 -16.63
N GLN A 88 20.27 3.24 -17.87
CA GLN A 88 19.40 3.10 -19.03
C GLN A 88 18.93 1.65 -19.20
N TRP A 89 19.81 0.66 -18.95
CA TRP A 89 19.46 -0.76 -19.02
C TRP A 89 18.45 -1.16 -17.93
N THR A 90 18.59 -0.67 -16.70
CA THR A 90 17.61 -0.92 -15.62
C THR A 90 16.27 -0.27 -15.96
N LYS A 91 16.26 1.01 -16.38
CA LYS A 91 15.05 1.72 -16.84
C LYS A 91 14.34 0.99 -17.99
N GLU A 92 15.07 0.43 -18.94
CA GLU A 92 14.48 -0.40 -20.01
C GLU A 92 13.90 -1.73 -19.51
N SER A 93 14.44 -2.29 -18.43
CA SER A 93 13.88 -3.47 -17.78
C SER A 93 12.57 -3.12 -17.07
N ASP A 94 12.56 -2.04 -16.31
CA ASP A 94 11.38 -1.56 -15.58
C ASP A 94 10.23 -1.26 -16.53
N GLU A 95 10.54 -0.60 -17.64
CA GLU A 95 9.58 -0.29 -18.69
C GLU A 95 8.98 -1.55 -19.34
N LYS A 96 9.69 -2.68 -19.38
CA LYS A 96 9.13 -3.95 -19.85
C LYS A 96 8.17 -4.53 -18.84
N PHE A 97 8.52 -4.52 -17.55
CA PHE A 97 7.65 -5.04 -16.50
C PHE A 97 6.41 -4.15 -16.30
N ARG A 98 6.56 -2.83 -16.40
CA ARG A 98 5.44 -1.88 -16.41
C ARG A 98 4.41 -2.22 -17.48
N LYS A 99 4.84 -2.55 -18.70
CA LYS A 99 3.94 -3.02 -19.77
C LYS A 99 3.21 -4.32 -19.43
N VAL A 100 3.85 -5.22 -18.68
CA VAL A 100 3.21 -6.45 -18.17
C VAL A 100 2.10 -6.09 -17.19
N LEU A 101 2.37 -5.18 -16.25
CA LEU A 101 1.38 -4.70 -15.28
C LEU A 101 0.22 -3.98 -15.96
N GLU A 102 0.50 -3.11 -16.94
CA GLU A 102 -0.54 -2.43 -17.74
C GLU A 102 -1.43 -3.44 -18.46
N ALA A 103 -0.84 -4.43 -19.14
CA ALA A 103 -1.60 -5.45 -19.85
C ALA A 103 -2.44 -6.32 -18.90
N ALA A 104 -1.95 -6.61 -17.69
CA ALA A 104 -2.71 -7.31 -16.66
C ALA A 104 -3.88 -6.47 -16.14
N SER A 105 -3.64 -5.19 -15.83
CA SER A 105 -4.67 -4.24 -15.40
C SER A 105 -5.77 -4.09 -16.45
N GLU A 106 -5.43 -3.98 -17.73
CA GLU A 106 -6.40 -3.93 -18.83
C GLU A 106 -7.27 -5.21 -18.88
N ARG A 107 -6.68 -6.38 -18.64
CA ARG A 107 -7.41 -7.66 -18.60
C ARG A 107 -8.34 -7.75 -17.40
N THR A 108 -7.85 -7.37 -16.22
CA THR A 108 -8.66 -7.26 -15.00
C THR A 108 -9.86 -6.35 -15.24
N ASN A 109 -9.65 -5.13 -15.76
CA ASN A 109 -10.72 -4.18 -16.06
C ASN A 109 -11.76 -4.74 -17.05
N GLN A 110 -11.33 -5.49 -18.06
CA GLN A 110 -12.25 -6.17 -18.98
C GLN A 110 -13.10 -7.23 -18.25
N ALA A 111 -12.48 -8.04 -17.38
CA ALA A 111 -13.17 -9.07 -16.62
C ALA A 111 -14.18 -8.50 -15.61
N LEU A 112 -13.80 -7.42 -14.91
CA LEU A 112 -14.60 -6.75 -13.89
C LEU A 112 -15.95 -6.24 -14.41
N SER A 113 -16.04 -5.88 -15.70
CA SER A 113 -17.30 -5.46 -16.32
C SER A 113 -18.40 -6.55 -16.30
N PHE A 114 -18.04 -7.80 -16.01
CA PHE A 114 -18.93 -8.94 -15.84
C PHE A 114 -19.12 -9.37 -14.38
N CYS A 115 -18.41 -8.75 -13.44
CA CYS A 115 -18.48 -9.07 -12.01
C CYS A 115 -19.53 -8.20 -11.29
N PRO A 116 -20.00 -8.63 -10.10
CA PRO A 116 -20.81 -7.79 -9.21
C PRO A 116 -20.11 -6.48 -8.86
N VAL A 117 -20.90 -5.44 -8.53
CA VAL A 117 -20.37 -4.11 -8.18
C VAL A 117 -19.39 -4.17 -7.01
N THR A 118 -19.66 -5.01 -6.00
CA THR A 118 -18.78 -5.19 -4.84
C THR A 118 -17.38 -5.68 -5.22
N VAL A 119 -17.28 -6.57 -6.20
CA VAL A 119 -15.99 -7.02 -6.74
C VAL A 119 -15.31 -5.89 -7.51
N GLN A 120 -16.06 -5.12 -8.30
CA GLN A 120 -15.51 -3.95 -9.01
C GLN A 120 -14.95 -2.91 -8.04
N GLU A 121 -15.63 -2.65 -6.92
CA GLU A 121 -15.20 -1.72 -5.88
C GLU A 121 -13.92 -2.18 -5.17
N ILE A 122 -13.75 -3.49 -4.98
CA ILE A 122 -12.50 -4.06 -4.44
C ILE A 122 -11.33 -3.79 -5.37
N PHE A 123 -11.46 -4.17 -6.65
CA PHE A 123 -10.38 -4.02 -7.63
C PHE A 123 -10.20 -2.58 -8.14
N ALA A 124 -11.05 -1.64 -7.73
CA ALA A 124 -10.81 -0.21 -7.94
C ALA A 124 -9.66 0.32 -7.07
N GLU A 125 -9.29 -0.41 -6.03
CA GLU A 125 -8.16 -0.15 -5.14
C GLU A 125 -7.14 -1.30 -5.23
N SER A 126 -5.93 -1.08 -4.70
CA SER A 126 -4.85 -2.08 -4.77
C SER A 126 -5.04 -3.18 -3.72
N LEU A 127 -4.79 -4.43 -4.11
CA LEU A 127 -4.63 -5.58 -3.19
C LEU A 127 -3.18 -5.78 -2.75
N HIS A 128 -2.24 -4.94 -3.20
CA HIS A 128 -0.83 -5.02 -2.80
C HIS A 128 -0.67 -4.89 -1.27
N ASP A 129 0.25 -5.69 -0.71
CA ASP A 129 0.53 -5.83 0.73
C ASP A 129 -0.62 -6.37 1.58
N SER A 130 -1.69 -6.86 0.95
CA SER A 130 -2.77 -7.51 1.68
C SER A 130 -2.38 -8.93 2.09
N THR A 131 -2.93 -9.44 3.18
CA THR A 131 -2.53 -10.72 3.78
C THR A 131 -3.72 -11.67 3.94
N ILE A 132 -3.48 -12.97 3.72
CA ILE A 132 -4.53 -13.98 3.95
C ILE A 132 -4.70 -14.23 5.46
N GLU A 133 -5.88 -13.94 6.01
CA GLU A 133 -6.19 -14.19 7.43
C GLU A 133 -7.01 -15.44 7.67
N ARG A 134 -7.87 -15.81 6.72
CA ARG A 134 -8.73 -17.00 6.85
C ARG A 134 -9.01 -17.65 5.50
N ILE A 135 -9.03 -18.98 5.52
CA ILE A 135 -9.32 -19.82 4.35
C ILE A 135 -10.37 -20.83 4.78
N GLU A 136 -11.53 -20.83 4.12
CA GLU A 136 -12.58 -21.84 4.35
C GLU A 136 -12.92 -22.51 3.02
N ARG A 137 -13.07 -23.84 3.04
CA ARG A 137 -13.36 -24.63 1.84
C ARG A 137 -14.63 -25.44 2.05
N GLU A 138 -15.60 -25.23 1.18
CA GLU A 138 -16.90 -25.91 1.21
C GLU A 138 -17.25 -26.46 -0.17
N GLN A 139 -17.15 -27.78 -0.35
CA GLN A 139 -17.43 -28.44 -1.63
C GLN A 139 -16.63 -27.85 -2.81
N ASP A 140 -17.29 -27.13 -3.71
CA ASP A 140 -16.73 -26.44 -4.87
C ASP A 140 -16.64 -24.92 -4.64
N THR A 141 -16.65 -24.47 -3.38
CA THR A 141 -16.53 -23.06 -3.00
C THR A 141 -15.30 -22.85 -2.12
N LEU A 142 -14.53 -21.80 -2.43
CA LEU A 142 -13.44 -21.30 -1.60
C LEU A 142 -13.83 -19.92 -1.06
N HIS A 143 -13.71 -19.75 0.25
CA HIS A 143 -13.80 -18.48 0.94
C HIS A 143 -12.40 -18.04 1.34
N LEU A 144 -12.03 -16.83 0.94
CA LEU A 144 -10.73 -16.23 1.23
C LEU A 144 -10.94 -14.88 1.90
N TYR A 145 -10.43 -14.75 3.12
CA TYR A 145 -10.47 -13.52 3.88
C TYR A 145 -9.10 -12.88 3.84
N VAL A 146 -9.07 -11.65 3.33
CA VAL A 146 -7.87 -10.90 3.02
C VAL A 146 -7.91 -9.61 3.84
N ASN A 147 -6.98 -9.48 4.78
CA ASN A 147 -6.77 -8.23 5.51
C ASN A 147 -5.88 -7.32 4.66
N THR A 148 -6.33 -6.09 4.48
CA THR A 148 -5.69 -5.09 3.64
C THR A 148 -4.99 -4.01 4.46
N ASP A 149 -4.91 -4.16 5.78
CA ASP A 149 -4.09 -3.35 6.67
C ASP A 149 -2.63 -3.41 6.24
N GLY A 150 -2.03 -2.24 6.03
CA GLY A 150 -0.67 -2.09 5.48
C GLY A 150 -0.63 -1.86 3.97
N GLY A 151 -1.73 -2.12 3.25
CA GLY A 151 -1.85 -1.86 1.82
C GLY A 151 -2.45 -0.49 1.49
N PHE A 152 -2.80 -0.31 0.20
CA PHE A 152 -3.35 0.94 -0.35
C PHE A 152 -4.87 0.88 -0.58
N SER A 153 -5.58 0.12 0.25
CA SER A 153 -7.03 -0.04 0.19
C SER A 153 -7.70 0.68 1.36
N SER A 154 -8.83 1.33 1.09
CA SER A 154 -9.71 1.92 2.11
C SER A 154 -10.47 0.84 2.88
N LYS A 155 -10.76 -0.29 2.23
CA LYS A 155 -11.33 -1.48 2.85
C LYS A 155 -10.28 -2.07 3.79
N ALA A 156 -10.72 -2.68 4.88
CA ALA A 156 -9.86 -3.28 5.91
C ALA A 156 -9.86 -4.81 5.84
N LEU A 157 -11.01 -5.42 5.56
CA LEU A 157 -11.15 -6.86 5.42
C LEU A 157 -12.01 -7.18 4.21
N ILE A 158 -11.49 -7.99 3.31
CA ILE A 158 -12.19 -8.46 2.11
C ILE A 158 -12.46 -9.95 2.27
N HIS A 159 -13.71 -10.37 2.08
CA HIS A 159 -14.09 -11.77 1.96
C HIS A 159 -14.45 -12.06 0.49
N PHE A 160 -13.54 -12.73 -0.21
CA PHE A 160 -13.79 -13.30 -1.54
C PHE A 160 -14.48 -14.66 -1.43
N THR A 161 -15.51 -14.87 -2.24
CA THR A 161 -16.18 -16.15 -2.41
C THR A 161 -16.04 -16.62 -3.87
N PHE A 162 -15.21 -17.63 -4.07
CA PHE A 162 -14.96 -18.27 -5.36
C PHE A 162 -15.93 -19.44 -5.53
N ASN A 163 -17.01 -19.24 -6.30
CA ASN A 163 -18.08 -20.21 -6.43
C ASN A 163 -17.86 -21.14 -7.64
N GLY A 164 -18.08 -22.44 -7.44
CA GLY A 164 -17.97 -23.43 -8.49
C GLY A 164 -16.56 -23.55 -9.05
N VAL A 165 -15.57 -23.69 -8.16
CA VAL A 165 -14.16 -23.88 -8.47
C VAL A 165 -13.98 -25.03 -9.46
N ILE A 166 -13.38 -24.70 -10.61
CA ILE A 166 -13.15 -25.60 -11.74
C ILE A 166 -11.76 -26.21 -11.65
N SER A 167 -10.77 -25.38 -11.36
CA SER A 167 -9.37 -25.78 -11.21
C SER A 167 -8.63 -24.85 -10.27
N GLU A 168 -7.56 -25.36 -9.67
CA GLU A 168 -6.66 -24.61 -8.80
C GLU A 168 -5.23 -25.10 -9.09
N GLU A 169 -4.35 -24.16 -9.44
CA GLU A 169 -2.95 -24.40 -9.74
C GLU A 169 -2.10 -23.56 -8.78
N THR A 170 -1.13 -24.21 -8.14
CA THR A 170 -0.24 -23.53 -7.19
C THR A 170 1.12 -24.21 -7.14
N ASP A 171 2.19 -23.43 -7.01
CA ASP A 171 3.53 -23.96 -6.75
C ASP A 171 3.76 -24.24 -5.26
N GLU A 172 3.12 -23.47 -4.36
CA GLU A 172 3.06 -23.73 -2.92
C GLU A 172 1.60 -23.72 -2.42
N PRO A 173 1.23 -24.51 -1.39
CA PRO A 173 -0.14 -24.49 -0.85
C PRO A 173 -0.57 -23.10 -0.38
N LEU A 174 -1.81 -22.73 -0.68
CA LEU A 174 -2.44 -21.54 -0.12
C LEU A 174 -2.48 -21.64 1.42
N GLN A 175 -1.95 -20.64 2.11
CA GLN A 175 -1.79 -20.65 3.55
C GLN A 175 -1.97 -19.24 4.16
N LEU A 176 -2.24 -19.21 5.47
CA LEU A 176 -2.39 -17.96 6.21
C LEU A 176 -1.09 -17.16 6.21
N GLY A 177 -1.20 -15.84 6.20
CA GLY A 177 -0.09 -14.91 6.23
C GLY A 177 0.63 -14.71 4.90
N GLN A 178 0.20 -15.33 3.79
CA GLN A 178 0.75 -15.01 2.47
C GLN A 178 0.34 -13.59 2.05
N TRP A 179 1.30 -12.84 1.50
CA TRP A 179 1.12 -11.43 1.13
C TRP A 179 0.90 -11.27 -0.36
N PHE A 180 -0.15 -10.54 -0.75
CA PHE A 180 -0.47 -10.23 -2.14
C PHE A 180 0.51 -9.19 -2.67
N ILE A 181 1.17 -9.49 -3.79
CA ILE A 181 2.03 -8.51 -4.47
C ILE A 181 1.42 -8.10 -5.81
N TYR A 182 1.07 -9.07 -6.63
CA TYR A 182 0.48 -8.81 -7.94
C TYR A 182 -0.72 -9.71 -8.16
N ASP A 183 -1.74 -9.17 -8.81
CA ASP A 183 -2.94 -9.90 -9.13
C ASP A 183 -3.42 -9.65 -10.57
N GLU A 184 -4.08 -10.65 -11.14
CA GLU A 184 -4.70 -10.55 -12.46
C GLU A 184 -6.02 -11.34 -12.45
N LEU A 185 -7.10 -10.70 -12.92
CA LEU A 185 -8.40 -11.33 -13.12
C LEU A 185 -8.69 -11.45 -14.62
N GLN A 186 -9.08 -12.63 -15.08
CA GLN A 186 -9.46 -12.87 -16.47
C GLN A 186 -10.87 -13.45 -16.56
N LYS A 187 -11.63 -13.00 -17.56
CA LYS A 187 -12.87 -13.67 -17.96
C LYS A 187 -12.53 -14.89 -18.81
N THR A 188 -13.09 -16.05 -18.47
CA THR A 188 -12.97 -17.29 -19.26
C THR A 188 -14.30 -17.65 -19.92
N ASP A 189 -14.33 -18.69 -20.76
CA ASP A 189 -15.57 -19.19 -21.36
C ASP A 189 -16.53 -19.76 -20.29
N ASN A 190 -15.99 -20.31 -19.19
CA ASN A 190 -16.75 -20.99 -18.14
C ASN A 190 -16.97 -20.17 -16.87
N GLY A 191 -16.42 -18.96 -16.80
CA GLY A 191 -16.49 -18.11 -15.62
C GLY A 191 -15.34 -17.12 -15.58
N PHE A 192 -14.52 -17.21 -14.54
CA PHE A 192 -13.40 -16.33 -14.25
C PHE A 192 -12.18 -17.15 -13.87
N ALA A 193 -11.01 -16.56 -14.04
CA ALA A 193 -9.78 -17.06 -13.45
C ALA A 193 -9.08 -15.92 -12.74
N PHE A 194 -8.60 -16.16 -11.53
CA PHE A 194 -7.88 -15.19 -10.71
C PHE A 194 -6.49 -15.73 -10.39
N ARG A 195 -5.48 -14.89 -10.61
CA ARG A 195 -4.08 -15.20 -10.30
C ARG A 195 -3.55 -14.21 -9.29
N VAL A 196 -2.78 -14.72 -8.34
CA VAL A 196 -2.04 -13.92 -7.37
C VAL A 196 -0.60 -14.40 -7.32
N LEU A 197 0.34 -13.44 -7.29
CA LEU A 197 1.72 -13.68 -6.87
C LEU A 197 1.84 -13.26 -5.42
N PHE A 198 2.24 -14.21 -4.58
CA PHE A 198 2.47 -13.97 -3.16
C PHE A 198 3.94 -13.70 -2.85
N GLU A 199 4.17 -12.99 -1.75
CA GLU A 199 5.46 -12.89 -1.06
C GLU A 199 5.34 -13.55 0.31
N CYS A 200 6.40 -14.25 0.72
CA CYS A 200 6.51 -14.99 1.98
C CYS A 200 5.47 -16.12 2.20
N PRO A 201 5.69 -17.34 1.67
CA PRO A 201 6.71 -17.70 0.69
C PRO A 201 6.34 -17.21 -0.71
N GLU A 202 7.37 -16.93 -1.51
CA GLU A 202 7.18 -16.56 -2.90
C GLU A 202 6.50 -17.68 -3.69
N SER A 203 5.27 -17.43 -4.13
CA SER A 203 4.43 -18.43 -4.80
C SER A 203 3.49 -17.78 -5.80
N GLN A 204 3.03 -18.58 -6.75
CA GLN A 204 2.03 -18.23 -7.75
C GLN A 204 0.84 -19.14 -7.57
N TRP A 205 -0.31 -18.54 -7.27
CA TRP A 205 -1.58 -19.22 -7.13
C TRP A 205 -2.52 -18.79 -8.25
N THR A 206 -3.25 -19.73 -8.83
CA THR A 206 -4.27 -19.46 -9.85
C THR A 206 -5.49 -20.32 -9.58
N ILE A 207 -6.66 -19.70 -9.50
CA ILE A 207 -7.94 -20.38 -9.32
C ILE A 207 -8.87 -20.04 -10.48
N GLU A 208 -9.50 -21.05 -11.06
CA GLU A 208 -10.58 -20.89 -12.03
C GLU A 208 -11.91 -21.23 -11.36
N MET A 209 -12.90 -20.38 -11.52
CA MET A 209 -14.22 -20.49 -10.90
C MET A 209 -15.33 -20.07 -11.87
N LYS A 210 -16.57 -20.46 -11.58
CA LYS A 210 -17.73 -20.02 -12.38
C LYS A 210 -18.08 -18.57 -12.09
N ASP A 211 -18.16 -18.23 -10.81
CA ASP A 211 -18.58 -16.92 -10.34
C ASP A 211 -17.65 -16.45 -9.21
N LEU A 212 -17.34 -15.15 -9.24
CA LEU A 212 -16.62 -14.46 -8.17
C LEU A 212 -17.59 -13.50 -7.49
N ASP A 213 -17.76 -13.67 -6.19
CA ASP A 213 -18.48 -12.72 -5.34
C ASP A 213 -17.53 -12.23 -4.24
N ALA A 214 -17.87 -11.09 -3.66
CA ALA A 214 -17.12 -10.56 -2.54
C ALA A 214 -17.95 -9.61 -1.70
N ARG A 215 -17.55 -9.50 -0.43
CA ARG A 215 -17.95 -8.44 0.49
C ARG A 215 -16.72 -7.90 1.19
N TYR A 216 -16.83 -6.72 1.75
CA TYR A 216 -15.73 -6.09 2.47
C TYR A 216 -16.24 -5.27 3.65
N PHE A 217 -15.33 -4.97 4.55
CA PHE A 217 -15.57 -4.17 5.74
C PHE A 217 -14.49 -3.10 5.89
N TYR A 218 -14.80 -2.08 6.66
CA TYR A 218 -13.92 -0.98 7.01
C TYR A 218 -13.57 -1.05 8.49
N HIS A 219 -12.38 -0.58 8.83
CA HIS A 219 -12.10 -0.18 10.19
C HIS A 219 -12.86 1.11 10.51
N PRO A 220 -13.41 1.26 11.74
CA PRO A 220 -13.97 2.53 12.17
C PRO A 220 -12.90 3.64 12.11
N ALA A 221 -13.27 4.88 11.78
CA ALA A 221 -12.31 6.00 11.67
C ALA A 221 -11.43 6.16 12.93
N GLU A 222 -11.98 5.89 14.12
CA GLU A 222 -11.22 5.94 15.37
C GLU A 222 -10.11 4.88 15.45
N TYR A 223 -10.30 3.69 14.86
CA TYR A 223 -9.26 2.66 14.77
C TYR A 223 -8.05 3.21 14.02
N THR A 224 -8.27 3.76 12.83
CA THR A 224 -7.20 4.24 11.95
C THR A 224 -6.42 5.36 12.63
N LYS A 225 -7.10 6.32 13.26
CA LYS A 225 -6.43 7.38 14.05
C LYS A 225 -5.54 6.81 15.14
N LEU A 226 -6.05 5.87 15.93
CA LEU A 226 -5.31 5.28 17.03
C LEU A 226 -4.11 4.44 16.57
N ARG A 227 -4.26 3.73 15.45
CA ARG A 227 -3.17 2.97 14.83
C ARG A 227 -2.07 3.92 14.35
N ASP A 228 -2.44 4.94 13.57
CA ASP A 228 -1.50 5.88 12.96
C ASP A 228 -0.81 6.76 14.03
N GLU A 229 -1.46 7.01 15.17
CA GLU A 229 -0.88 7.71 16.33
C GLU A 229 -0.12 6.77 17.31
N GLU A 230 0.03 5.48 17.00
CA GLU A 230 0.65 4.46 17.87
C GLU A 230 0.02 4.37 19.28
N LYS A 231 -1.29 4.61 19.36
CA LYS A 231 -2.07 4.61 20.62
C LYS A 231 -3.01 3.43 20.78
N LEU A 232 -3.14 2.59 19.75
CA LEU A 232 -4.07 1.47 19.72
C LEU A 232 -3.85 0.48 20.89
N ASP A 233 -2.59 0.17 21.21
CA ASP A 233 -2.24 -0.78 22.28
C ASP A 233 -2.48 -0.27 23.70
N TYR A 234 -2.60 1.05 23.85
CA TYR A 234 -2.92 1.69 25.14
C TYR A 234 -4.41 1.96 25.30
N MET A 235 -5.21 1.72 24.26
CA MET A 235 -6.64 1.96 24.27
C MET A 235 -7.38 0.79 24.90
N SER A 236 -8.19 1.06 25.92
CA SER A 236 -9.08 0.02 26.45
C SER A 236 -10.30 -0.18 25.55
N MET A 237 -10.84 -1.41 25.50
CA MET A 237 -12.07 -1.72 24.76
C MET A 237 -13.26 -0.82 25.15
N THR A 238 -13.38 -0.50 26.44
CA THR A 238 -14.47 0.37 26.93
C THR A 238 -14.32 1.80 26.44
N GLU A 239 -13.10 2.35 26.44
CA GLU A 239 -12.85 3.69 25.92
C GLU A 239 -13.02 3.74 24.41
N TYR A 240 -12.54 2.73 23.68
CA TYR A 240 -12.69 2.63 22.23
C TYR A 240 -14.16 2.59 21.82
N THR A 241 -14.93 1.65 22.39
CA THR A 241 -16.37 1.50 22.06
C THR A 241 -17.19 2.74 22.40
N ALA A 242 -16.78 3.53 23.40
CA ALA A 242 -17.44 4.80 23.73
C ALA A 242 -17.21 5.92 22.70
N ARG A 243 -16.21 5.77 21.81
CA ARG A 243 -15.89 6.72 20.73
C ARG A 243 -16.48 6.32 19.38
N LEU A 244 -17.02 5.10 19.26
CA LEU A 244 -17.66 4.63 18.05
C LEU A 244 -18.96 5.38 17.77
N ASN A 245 -19.28 5.53 16.48
CA ASN A 245 -20.51 6.16 16.04
C ASN A 245 -21.70 5.23 16.32
N PRO A 246 -22.66 5.62 17.18
CA PRO A 246 -23.77 4.75 17.57
C PRO A 246 -24.77 4.46 16.44
N ASP A 247 -24.73 5.22 15.34
CA ASP A 247 -25.63 5.04 14.20
C ASP A 247 -25.13 3.96 13.21
N TYR A 248 -23.89 3.48 13.37
CA TYR A 248 -23.31 2.48 12.47
C TYR A 248 -23.61 1.06 12.94
N LEU A 249 -23.64 0.15 11.98
CA LEU A 249 -23.64 -1.29 12.25
C LEU A 249 -22.18 -1.75 12.35
N TYR A 250 -21.88 -2.52 13.39
CA TYR A 250 -20.55 -3.06 13.62
C TYR A 250 -20.56 -4.59 13.60
N TRP A 251 -19.44 -5.16 13.20
CA TRP A 251 -19.15 -6.58 13.20
C TRP A 251 -17.94 -6.85 14.10
N PHE A 252 -18.01 -7.97 14.77
CA PHE A 252 -16.88 -8.57 15.46
C PHE A 252 -16.39 -9.74 14.62
N ILE A 253 -15.22 -9.59 14.00
CA ILE A 253 -14.67 -10.57 13.07
C ILE A 253 -13.30 -11.03 13.58
N THR A 254 -13.21 -12.30 13.92
CA THR A 254 -11.98 -12.97 14.36
C THR A 254 -11.56 -14.03 13.34
N PRO A 255 -10.39 -14.67 13.49
CA PRO A 255 -9.99 -15.79 12.65
C PRO A 255 -11.00 -16.96 12.63
N ASP A 256 -11.88 -17.10 13.61
CA ASP A 256 -12.80 -18.23 13.70
C ASP A 256 -14.28 -17.87 13.51
N VAL A 257 -14.68 -16.62 13.79
CA VAL A 257 -16.09 -16.22 13.76
C VAL A 257 -16.30 -14.85 13.16
N GLU A 258 -17.47 -14.65 12.58
CA GLU A 258 -17.99 -13.35 12.17
C GLU A 258 -19.35 -13.17 12.83
N CYS A 259 -19.53 -12.11 13.61
CA CYS A 259 -20.76 -11.84 14.35
C CYS A 259 -21.15 -10.38 14.26
N VAL A 260 -22.44 -10.08 14.14
CA VAL A 260 -22.94 -8.70 14.27
C VAL A 260 -22.84 -8.27 15.73
N ILE A 261 -22.34 -7.07 15.99
CA ILE A 261 -22.37 -6.46 17.33
C ILE A 261 -23.76 -5.85 17.55
N GLN A 262 -24.50 -6.42 18.49
CA GLN A 262 -25.87 -5.98 18.83
C GLN A 262 -25.88 -4.77 19.77
N SER A 263 -24.86 -4.64 20.61
CA SER A 263 -24.70 -3.51 21.51
C SER A 263 -23.25 -3.31 21.91
N ILE A 264 -22.83 -2.04 21.89
CA ILE A 264 -21.50 -1.58 22.33
C ILE A 264 -21.53 -0.95 23.74
N SER A 265 -22.67 -0.94 24.43
CA SER A 265 -22.80 -0.29 25.74
C SER A 265 -22.46 -1.22 26.91
N GLY A 266 -21.37 -0.94 27.62
CA GLY A 266 -20.99 -1.62 28.87
C GLY A 266 -20.26 -2.95 28.66
N SER A 267 -20.97 -3.96 28.16
CA SER A 267 -20.40 -5.24 27.73
C SER A 267 -20.81 -5.49 26.29
N MET A 268 -19.84 -5.67 25.39
CA MET A 268 -20.12 -5.88 23.97
C MET A 268 -20.96 -7.15 23.78
N LEU A 269 -22.17 -6.99 23.25
CA LEU A 269 -23.06 -8.10 22.93
C LEU A 269 -22.96 -8.40 21.45
N ILE A 270 -22.70 -9.66 21.12
CA ILE A 270 -22.63 -10.15 19.74
C ILE A 270 -23.80 -11.06 19.45
N GLU A 271 -24.17 -11.16 18.17
CA GLU A 271 -25.23 -12.04 17.72
C GLU A 271 -24.97 -13.49 18.13
N ASN A 272 -25.98 -14.11 18.75
CA ASN A 272 -25.93 -15.51 19.21
C ASN A 272 -24.74 -15.84 20.13
N GLY A 273 -24.20 -14.85 20.84
CA GLY A 273 -22.97 -15.04 21.60
C GLY A 273 -22.67 -13.99 22.65
N SER A 274 -21.46 -14.10 23.21
CA SER A 274 -20.89 -13.16 24.18
C SER A 274 -19.38 -13.13 24.08
N ILE A 275 -18.79 -12.01 24.49
CA ILE A 275 -17.34 -11.84 24.60
C ILE A 275 -17.03 -11.60 26.08
N ASP A 276 -16.11 -12.39 26.62
CA ASP A 276 -15.68 -12.29 28.00
C ASP A 276 -14.18 -12.00 28.06
N PHE A 277 -13.80 -10.94 28.76
CA PHE A 277 -12.40 -10.52 28.90
C PHE A 277 -11.85 -10.99 30.24
N GLN A 278 -10.86 -11.86 30.20
CA GLN A 278 -10.08 -12.30 31.35
C GLN A 278 -8.73 -11.58 31.39
N GLU A 279 -7.88 -11.89 32.39
CA GLU A 279 -6.63 -11.18 32.63
C GLU A 279 -5.69 -11.14 31.40
N ASN A 280 -5.57 -12.26 30.67
CA ASN A 280 -4.67 -12.39 29.51
C ASN A 280 -5.34 -12.97 28.25
N GLU A 281 -6.65 -13.18 28.28
CA GLU A 281 -7.37 -13.80 27.16
C GLU A 281 -8.73 -13.16 26.96
N MET A 282 -9.17 -13.15 25.70
CA MET A 282 -10.55 -12.87 25.31
C MET A 282 -11.20 -14.17 24.88
N ILE A 283 -12.34 -14.51 25.50
CA ILE A 283 -13.14 -15.68 25.14
C ILE A 283 -14.38 -15.23 24.38
N VAL A 284 -14.52 -15.73 23.17
CA VAL A 284 -15.68 -15.50 22.30
C VAL A 284 -16.52 -16.77 22.29
N THR A 285 -17.78 -16.66 22.71
CA THR A 285 -18.74 -17.76 22.72
C THR A 285 -19.82 -17.49 21.69
N VAL A 286 -20.01 -18.40 20.72
CA VAL A 286 -21.07 -18.30 19.70
C VAL A 286 -21.82 -19.63 19.66
N GLY A 287 -23.11 -19.61 20.01
CA GLY A 287 -23.92 -20.81 20.11
C GLY A 287 -23.38 -21.84 21.12
N ARG A 288 -22.68 -22.87 20.64
CA ARG A 288 -22.03 -23.91 21.48
C ARG A 288 -20.51 -23.91 21.37
N GLU A 289 -19.96 -23.08 20.50
CA GLU A 289 -18.53 -23.00 20.22
C GLU A 289 -17.90 -21.91 21.06
N HIS A 290 -16.63 -22.14 21.43
CA HIS A 290 -15.86 -21.26 22.31
C HIS A 290 -14.47 -21.11 21.71
N TYR A 291 -14.04 -19.87 21.54
CA TYR A 291 -12.75 -19.50 20.97
C TYR A 291 -12.01 -18.61 21.96
N SER A 292 -10.73 -18.88 22.19
CA SER A 292 -9.89 -18.07 23.09
C SER A 292 -8.76 -17.43 22.30
N TYR A 293 -8.54 -16.14 22.54
CA TYR A 293 -7.50 -15.34 21.92
C TYR A 293 -6.63 -14.71 23.00
N HIS A 294 -5.32 -14.91 22.92
CA HIS A 294 -4.37 -14.31 23.86
C HIS A 294 -4.22 -12.82 23.58
N LEU A 295 -4.40 -11.99 24.61
CA LEU A 295 -4.34 -10.52 24.48
C LEU A 295 -2.92 -9.98 24.18
N ASN A 296 -1.90 -10.82 24.33
CA ASN A 296 -0.53 -10.49 23.95
C ASN A 296 -0.27 -10.70 22.44
N GLU A 297 -1.13 -11.46 21.77
CA GLU A 297 -1.03 -11.79 20.34
C GLU A 297 -2.08 -11.03 19.53
N TYR A 298 -3.26 -10.81 20.11
CA TYR A 298 -4.40 -10.19 19.47
C TYR A 298 -4.87 -8.96 20.24
N ASN A 299 -5.01 -7.84 19.56
CA ASN A 299 -5.70 -6.66 20.08
C ASN A 299 -7.20 -6.76 19.76
N PRO A 300 -8.10 -6.90 20.74
CA PRO A 300 -9.53 -7.06 20.48
C PRO A 300 -10.17 -5.90 19.69
N ILE A 301 -9.57 -4.72 19.72
CA ILE A 301 -10.02 -3.55 18.96
C ILE A 301 -9.89 -3.81 17.44
N SER A 302 -8.87 -4.55 17.00
CA SER A 302 -8.67 -4.87 15.58
C SER A 302 -9.69 -5.84 15.00
N PHE A 303 -10.57 -6.40 15.85
CA PHE A 303 -11.66 -7.26 15.41
C PHE A 303 -12.99 -6.50 15.22
N ILE A 304 -13.02 -5.18 15.45
CA ILE A 304 -14.24 -4.38 15.27
C ILE A 304 -14.22 -3.73 13.89
N TYR A 305 -15.18 -4.11 13.07
CA TYR A 305 -15.34 -3.62 11.71
C TYR A 305 -16.72 -2.97 11.50
N THR A 306 -16.89 -2.20 10.43
CA THR A 306 -18.15 -1.63 10.00
C THR A 306 -18.32 -1.73 8.49
N ASN A 307 -19.53 -1.53 7.98
CA ASN A 307 -19.82 -1.45 6.55
C ASN A 307 -19.88 0.01 6.03
N VAL A 308 -19.58 0.98 6.89
CA VAL A 308 -19.57 2.41 6.55
C VAL A 308 -18.14 2.91 6.51
N TYR A 309 -17.71 3.41 5.35
CA TYR A 309 -16.45 4.15 5.27
C TYR A 309 -16.63 5.55 5.88
N GLU A 310 -15.72 5.91 6.78
CA GLU A 310 -15.60 7.25 7.32
C GLU A 310 -14.13 7.66 7.21
N ASP A 311 -13.85 8.77 6.52
CA ASP A 311 -12.49 9.29 6.40
C ASP A 311 -12.02 9.80 7.78
N PRO A 312 -11.00 9.16 8.39
CA PRO A 312 -10.49 9.59 9.69
C PRO A 312 -9.96 11.03 9.68
N TYR A 313 -9.56 11.54 8.52
CA TYR A 313 -8.91 12.81 8.34
C TYR A 313 -9.79 13.85 7.63
N GLU A 314 -11.11 13.62 7.53
CA GLU A 314 -12.03 14.55 6.85
C GLU A 314 -11.95 15.98 7.38
N HIS A 315 -11.69 16.16 8.68
CA HIS A 315 -11.48 17.49 9.29
C HIS A 315 -10.30 18.27 8.68
N LEU A 316 -9.32 17.58 8.08
CA LEU A 316 -8.21 18.18 7.34
C LEU A 316 -8.64 18.76 5.98
N ASN A 317 -9.85 18.45 5.51
CA ASN A 317 -10.43 19.02 4.29
C ASN A 317 -11.29 20.27 4.58
N GLU A 318 -11.49 20.62 5.86
CA GLU A 318 -12.24 21.83 6.22
C GLU A 318 -11.51 23.11 5.75
N PRO A 319 -12.14 23.94 4.90
CA PRO A 319 -11.49 25.09 4.30
C PRO A 319 -10.90 26.08 5.30
N VAL A 320 -9.68 26.54 5.03
CA VAL A 320 -9.05 27.65 5.75
C VAL A 320 -9.51 28.99 5.15
N PRO A 321 -9.89 29.99 5.97
CA PRO A 321 -10.24 31.32 5.47
C PRO A 321 -9.11 31.94 4.62
N SER A 322 -9.50 32.61 3.54
CA SER A 322 -8.56 33.16 2.54
C SER A 322 -7.49 34.09 3.14
N GLU A 323 -7.86 34.86 4.15
CA GLU A 323 -7.02 35.82 4.87
C GLU A 323 -5.92 35.14 5.72
N ASP A 324 -6.16 33.90 6.14
CA ASP A 324 -5.25 33.13 6.98
C ASP A 324 -4.44 32.09 6.17
N LEU A 325 -4.83 31.83 4.92
CA LEU A 325 -4.32 30.73 4.09
C LEU A 325 -2.80 30.71 3.96
N VAL A 326 -2.18 31.85 3.65
CA VAL A 326 -0.72 31.95 3.50
C VAL A 326 -0.01 31.69 4.83
N LYS A 327 -0.57 32.21 5.93
CA LYS A 327 -0.03 32.00 7.27
C LYS A 327 -0.16 30.55 7.70
N ALA A 328 -1.29 29.92 7.38
CA ALA A 328 -1.57 28.52 7.67
C ALA A 328 -0.63 27.59 6.91
N ALA A 329 -0.46 27.78 5.61
CA ALA A 329 0.42 26.96 4.77
C ALA A 329 1.91 27.01 5.19
N LEU A 330 2.33 28.12 5.80
CA LEU A 330 3.70 28.34 6.29
C LEU A 330 3.84 28.12 7.80
N SER A 331 2.81 27.59 8.46
CA SER A 331 2.80 27.32 9.89
C SER A 331 3.64 26.10 10.26
N ASN A 332 4.07 26.03 11.52
CA ASN A 332 4.62 24.81 12.13
C ASN A 332 3.53 23.90 12.72
N ASP A 333 2.27 24.36 12.68
CA ASP A 333 1.10 23.56 13.01
C ASP A 333 0.75 22.70 11.80
N LEU A 334 1.05 21.40 11.88
CA LEU A 334 0.89 20.46 10.77
C LEU A 334 -0.57 20.34 10.32
N GLU A 335 -1.52 20.31 11.26
CA GLU A 335 -2.95 20.21 10.94
C GLU A 335 -3.38 21.44 10.13
N TRP A 336 -3.00 22.62 10.60
CA TRP A 336 -3.36 23.88 9.95
C TRP A 336 -2.67 24.05 8.59
N GLN A 337 -1.43 23.56 8.48
CA GLN A 337 -0.69 23.53 7.23
C GLN A 337 -1.36 22.61 6.20
N VAL A 338 -1.70 21.37 6.57
CA VAL A 338 -2.37 20.41 5.67
C VAL A 338 -3.71 20.97 5.20
N ARG A 339 -4.52 21.53 6.10
CA ARG A 339 -5.79 22.17 5.74
C ARG A 339 -5.62 23.29 4.72
N ALA A 340 -4.58 24.11 4.87
CA ALA A 340 -4.32 25.20 3.94
C ALA A 340 -3.96 24.68 2.53
N TRP A 341 -3.13 23.64 2.46
CA TRP A 341 -2.79 22.97 1.20
C TRP A 341 -4.00 22.32 0.55
N ASN A 342 -4.81 21.59 1.30
CA ASN A 342 -6.06 20.99 0.81
C ASN A 342 -7.03 22.05 0.28
N THR A 343 -7.15 23.19 1.00
CA THR A 343 -7.99 24.32 0.57
C THR A 343 -7.50 24.90 -0.76
N MET A 344 -6.18 25.08 -0.93
CA MET A 344 -5.56 25.54 -2.19
C MET A 344 -5.71 24.51 -3.32
N TYR A 345 -5.55 23.23 -3.02
CA TYR A 345 -5.67 22.13 -3.97
C TYR A 345 -7.08 22.05 -4.55
N ALA A 346 -8.10 22.19 -3.70
CA ALA A 346 -9.51 22.15 -4.10
C ALA A 346 -9.99 23.40 -4.84
N ASN A 347 -9.37 24.57 -4.61
CA ASN A 347 -9.82 25.87 -5.16
C ASN A 347 -8.67 26.64 -5.87
N PRO A 348 -7.97 26.04 -6.85
CA PRO A 348 -6.72 26.59 -7.37
C PRO A 348 -6.91 27.95 -8.06
N HIS A 349 -7.99 28.12 -8.82
CA HIS A 349 -8.24 29.38 -9.54
C HIS A 349 -8.60 30.54 -8.62
N GLU A 350 -9.41 30.31 -7.59
CA GLU A 350 -9.85 31.35 -6.66
C GLU A 350 -8.69 31.82 -5.75
N LEU A 351 -7.75 30.91 -5.47
CA LEU A 351 -6.65 31.13 -4.54
C LEU A 351 -5.29 31.30 -5.24
N ALA A 352 -5.29 31.56 -6.55
CA ALA A 352 -4.08 31.64 -7.37
C ALA A 352 -3.05 32.65 -6.83
N GLU A 353 -3.49 33.79 -6.31
CA GLU A 353 -2.60 34.79 -5.69
C GLU A 353 -1.89 34.23 -4.46
N SER A 354 -2.65 33.65 -3.52
CA SER A 354 -2.12 33.04 -2.31
C SER A 354 -1.21 31.84 -2.61
N ILE A 355 -1.56 31.01 -3.58
CA ILE A 355 -0.74 29.85 -4.02
C ILE A 355 0.62 30.34 -4.52
N ASN A 356 0.64 31.32 -5.43
CA ASN A 356 1.90 31.87 -5.94
C ASN A 356 2.71 32.54 -4.82
N GLN A 357 2.05 33.19 -3.84
CA GLN A 357 2.73 33.76 -2.68
C GLN A 357 3.39 32.69 -1.81
N VAL A 358 2.67 31.62 -1.44
CA VAL A 358 3.20 30.50 -0.64
C VAL A 358 4.39 29.85 -1.33
N LEU A 359 4.24 29.49 -2.61
CA LEU A 359 5.31 28.88 -3.41
C LEU A 359 6.51 29.83 -3.63
N SER A 360 6.31 31.15 -3.60
CA SER A 360 7.43 32.09 -3.67
C SER A 360 8.32 32.04 -2.42
N ILE A 361 7.72 31.77 -1.25
CA ILE A 361 8.38 31.78 0.05
C ILE A 361 9.04 30.43 0.36
N LEU A 362 8.41 29.32 0.00
CA LEU A 362 8.90 27.98 0.34
C LEU A 362 10.20 27.63 -0.35
N GLU A 363 11.13 27.03 0.40
CA GLU A 363 12.34 26.46 -0.19
C GLU A 363 12.09 24.98 -0.47
N LEU A 364 12.48 24.55 -1.68
CA LEU A 364 12.49 23.14 -2.03
C LEU A 364 13.60 22.47 -1.23
N LYS A 365 13.22 21.48 -0.44
CA LYS A 365 14.09 20.63 0.35
C LYS A 365 13.66 19.19 0.11
N GLU A 366 14.57 18.26 0.34
CA GLU A 366 14.28 16.83 0.28
C GLU A 366 13.03 16.47 1.15
N GLU A 367 12.95 17.06 2.34
CA GLU A 367 11.84 16.88 3.30
C GLU A 367 10.44 17.20 2.74
N ASN A 368 10.35 18.12 1.77
CA ASN A 368 9.08 18.62 1.25
C ASN A 368 8.93 18.44 -0.28
N GLU A 369 9.87 17.77 -0.92
CA GLU A 369 9.94 17.62 -2.37
C GLU A 369 8.72 16.90 -2.92
N LEU A 370 8.33 15.77 -2.31
CA LEU A 370 7.16 15.00 -2.74
C LEU A 370 5.86 15.80 -2.63
N MET A 371 5.67 16.50 -1.50
CA MET A 371 4.49 17.34 -1.32
C MET A 371 4.44 18.46 -2.36
N LEU A 372 5.58 19.12 -2.59
CA LEU A 372 5.68 20.22 -3.55
C LEU A 372 5.54 19.75 -5.00
N SER A 373 6.05 18.58 -5.36
CA SER A 373 5.91 18.05 -6.72
C SER A 373 4.45 17.75 -7.06
N VAL A 374 3.70 17.16 -6.11
CA VAL A 374 2.26 16.91 -6.25
C VAL A 374 1.48 18.22 -6.39
N HIS A 375 1.67 19.17 -5.47
CA HIS A 375 0.88 20.41 -5.46
C HIS A 375 1.29 21.36 -6.58
N ALA A 376 2.58 21.62 -6.78
CA ALA A 376 3.05 22.49 -7.86
C ALA A 376 2.71 21.88 -9.23
N GLY A 377 2.83 20.57 -9.39
CA GLY A 377 2.43 19.86 -10.61
C GLY A 377 0.93 20.03 -10.91
N HIS A 378 0.06 19.88 -9.91
CA HIS A 378 -1.37 20.18 -10.03
C HIS A 378 -1.63 21.63 -10.45
N PHE A 379 -1.07 22.60 -9.72
CA PHE A 379 -1.26 24.02 -10.00
C PHE A 379 -0.70 24.45 -11.37
N HIS A 380 0.36 23.81 -11.84
CA HIS A 380 0.90 24.01 -13.17
C HIS A 380 -0.07 23.51 -14.26
N LYS A 381 -0.66 22.32 -14.07
CA LYS A 381 -1.70 21.77 -14.97
C LYS A 381 -2.94 22.67 -15.02
N GLU A 382 -3.33 23.25 -13.89
CA GLU A 382 -4.42 24.23 -13.78
C GLU A 382 -4.06 25.61 -14.38
N GLY A 383 -2.79 25.84 -14.77
CA GLY A 383 -2.36 27.06 -15.45
C GLY A 383 -2.36 28.31 -14.58
N ILE A 384 -2.30 28.17 -13.25
CA ILE A 384 -2.37 29.29 -12.29
C ILE A 384 -1.00 29.81 -11.83
N LEU A 385 0.08 29.11 -12.16
CA LEU A 385 1.43 29.47 -11.71
C LEU A 385 2.04 30.58 -12.59
N ASN A 386 2.64 31.57 -11.95
CA ASN A 386 3.37 32.64 -12.63
C ASN A 386 4.74 32.14 -13.13
N GLU A 387 5.28 32.80 -14.16
CA GLU A 387 6.57 32.43 -14.78
C GLU A 387 7.73 32.31 -13.78
N THR A 388 7.72 33.13 -12.72
CA THR A 388 8.76 33.08 -11.68
C THR A 388 8.70 31.77 -10.88
N ILE A 389 7.50 31.28 -10.57
CA ILE A 389 7.29 30.04 -9.83
C ILE A 389 7.60 28.84 -10.73
N ILE A 390 7.13 28.85 -11.98
CA ILE A 390 7.46 27.81 -12.97
C ILE A 390 8.98 27.66 -13.12
N LYS A 391 9.71 28.78 -13.17
CA LYS A 391 11.17 28.74 -13.25
C LYS A 391 11.81 28.19 -11.97
N LYS A 392 11.28 28.53 -10.80
CA LYS A 392 11.79 28.07 -9.50
C LYS A 392 11.64 26.55 -9.32
N TYR A 393 10.51 25.99 -9.75
CA TYR A 393 10.17 24.57 -9.57
C TYR A 393 10.34 23.72 -10.82
N ARG A 394 11.08 24.20 -11.83
CA ARG A 394 11.22 23.50 -13.12
C ARG A 394 11.57 22.03 -12.96
N ASN A 395 12.51 21.70 -12.08
CA ASN A 395 13.03 20.34 -11.91
C ASN A 395 11.98 19.34 -11.42
N ILE A 396 10.89 19.80 -10.79
CA ILE A 396 9.81 18.94 -10.27
C ILE A 396 8.49 19.09 -11.03
N LEU A 397 8.48 19.93 -12.08
CA LEU A 397 7.32 20.16 -12.95
C LEU A 397 7.43 19.46 -14.31
N GLU A 398 8.63 18.99 -14.65
CA GLU A 398 8.92 18.11 -15.79
C GLU A 398 8.57 16.66 -15.44
#